data_AF-A0AAD7A3E3-F1
#
_entry.id   AF-A0AAD7A3E3-F1
#
_cell.length_a   1.000
_cell.length_b   1.000
_cell.length_c   1.000
_cell.angle_alpha   90.00
_cell.angle_beta   90.00
_cell.angle_gamma   90.00
#
_symmetry.space_group_name_H-M   'P 1'
#
loop_
_entity.id
_entity.type
_entity.pdbx_description
1 polymer ?
#
loop_
_entity_poly.entity_id
_entity_poly.type
_entity_poly.pdbx_seq_one_letter_code
_entity_poly.pdbx_strand_id
1 'polypeptide(L)' 'ALPPELIHAIAGHVELKDLLVLCRASRHIHAISLQCIYRVLAFENLPQVVRCCKTIIFRPEAGISVRELKM' A
#
# COMPACT_ATOMS: atom_id res chain seq x y z
N ALA A 1 -9.43 11.94 -18.55
CA ALA A 1 -9.12 11.15 -17.34
C ALA A 1 -8.04 11.87 -16.55
N LEU A 2 -8.05 11.79 -15.21
CA LEU A 2 -6.98 12.41 -14.40
C LEU A 2 -5.65 11.68 -14.68
N PRO A 3 -4.52 12.38 -14.84
CA PRO A 3 -3.21 11.77 -14.94
C PRO A 3 -2.88 10.88 -13.72
N PRO A 4 -2.31 9.67 -13.92
CA PRO A 4 -1.97 8.76 -12.83
C PRO A 4 -1.04 9.38 -11.78
N GLU A 5 -0.15 10.29 -12.20
CA GLU A 5 0.80 10.99 -11.34
C GLU A 5 0.07 11.90 -10.35
N LEU A 6 -1.00 12.56 -10.80
CA LEU A 6 -1.83 13.40 -9.93
C LEU A 6 -2.62 12.55 -8.94
N ILE A 7 -3.15 11.40 -9.36
CA ILE A 7 -3.84 10.47 -8.47
C ILE A 7 -2.85 9.93 -7.42
N HIS A 8 -1.62 9.60 -7.82
CA HIS A 8 -0.58 9.14 -6.92
C HIS A 8 -0.17 10.22 -5.91
N ALA A 9 -0.02 11.46 -6.36
CA ALA A 9 0.27 12.60 -5.48
C ALA A 9 -0.86 12.80 -4.45
N ILE A 10 -2.13 12.75 -4.87
CA ILE A 10 -3.28 12.84 -3.98
C ILE A 10 -3.29 11.69 -2.99
N ALA A 11 -3.15 10.45 -3.45
CA ALA A 11 -3.15 9.25 -2.61
C ALA A 11 -2.03 9.27 -1.55
N GLY A 12 -0.89 9.90 -1.85
CA GLY A 12 0.19 10.10 -0.87
C GLY A 12 -0.18 11.00 0.32
N HIS A 13 -1.26 11.78 0.24
CA HIS A 13 -1.77 12.63 1.32
C HIS A 13 -3.01 12.06 2.02
N VAL A 14 -3.51 10.90 1.59
CA VAL A 14 -4.71 10.28 2.13
C VAL A 14 -4.34 9.33 3.27
N GLU A 15 -5.12 9.34 4.35
CA GLU A 15 -4.90 8.42 5.47
C GLU A 15 -5.12 6.96 5.07
N LEU A 16 -4.46 6.03 5.76
CA LEU A 16 -4.54 4.60 5.49
C LEU A 16 -5.99 4.08 5.43
N LYS A 17 -6.85 4.56 6.35
CA LYS A 17 -8.27 4.17 6.42
C LYS A 17 -9.02 4.49 5.11
N ASP A 18 -8.73 5.66 4.54
CA ASP A 18 -9.40 6.18 3.35
C ASP A 18 -8.77 5.56 2.08
N LEU A 19 -7.47 5.28 2.08
CA LEU A 19 -6.81 4.50 1.02
C LEU A 19 -7.43 3.10 0.86
N LEU A 20 -7.78 2.44 1.96
CA LEU A 20 -8.47 1.15 1.93
C LEU A 20 -9.87 1.24 1.31
N VAL A 21 -10.57 2.35 1.49
CA VAL A 21 -11.85 2.62 0.83
C VAL A 21 -11.64 2.85 -0.66
N LEU A 22 -10.65 3.68 -1.03
CA LEU A 22 -10.30 4.00 -2.41
C LEU A 22 -9.90 2.77 -3.23
N CYS A 23 -9.26 1.77 -2.60
CA CYS A 23 -8.95 0.48 -3.20
C CYS A 23 -10.13 -0.23 -3.87
N ARG A 24 -11.38 0.11 -3.50
CA ARG A 24 -12.60 -0.50 -4.04
C ARG A 24 -13.24 0.31 -5.18
N ALA A 25 -12.77 1.52 -5.45
CA ALA A 25 -13.42 2.45 -6.38
C ALA A 25 -13.19 2.07 -7.86
N SER A 26 -11.98 1.67 -8.22
CA SER A 26 -11.66 1.20 -9.58
C SER A 26 -10.36 0.40 -9.60
N ARG A 27 -10.11 -0.36 -10.67
CA ARG A 27 -8.83 -1.08 -10.86
C ARG A 27 -7.61 -0.16 -10.88
N HIS A 28 -7.75 1.03 -11.46
CA HIS A 28 -6.65 2.00 -11.55
C HIS A 28 -6.34 2.60 -10.17
N ILE A 29 -7.37 3.02 -9.44
CA ILE A 29 -7.23 3.55 -8.07
C ILE A 29 -6.74 2.46 -7.13
N HIS A 30 -7.17 1.21 -7.32
CA HIS A 30 -6.68 0.06 -6.58
C HIS A 30 -5.16 -0.08 -6.69
N ALA A 31 -4.61 -0.10 -7.91
CA ALA A 31 -3.17 -0.22 -8.12
C ALA A 31 -2.37 0.90 -7.45
N ILE A 32 -2.83 2.15 -7.56
CA ILE A 32 -2.17 3.31 -6.94
C ILE A 32 -2.28 3.27 -5.42
N SER A 33 -3.46 2.99 -4.89
CA SER A 33 -3.71 2.94 -3.45
C SER A 33 -2.92 1.81 -2.80
N LEU A 34 -2.82 0.65 -3.46
CA LEU A 34 -2.01 -0.47 -2.99
C LEU A 34 -0.54 -0.05 -2.84
N GLN A 35 0.01 0.69 -3.82
CA GLN A 35 1.37 1.19 -3.73
C GLN A 35 1.57 2.12 -2.53
N CYS A 36 0.61 3.01 -2.27
CA CYS A 36 0.65 3.92 -1.12
C CYS A 36 0.54 3.17 0.22
N ILE A 37 -0.37 2.19 0.32
CA ILE A 37 -0.59 1.38 1.53
C ILE A 37 0.66 0.59 1.90
N TYR A 38 1.28 -0.08 0.93
CA TYR A 38 2.43 -0.95 1.20
C TYR A 38 3.76 -0.20 1.23
N ARG A 39 3.79 1.11 0.90
CA ARG A 39 5.02 1.90 0.83
C ARG A 39 5.81 1.88 2.14
N VAL A 40 5.12 2.10 3.25
CA VAL A 40 5.70 2.11 4.60
C VAL A 40 4.84 1.24 5.48
N LEU A 41 5.39 0.12 5.95
CA LEU A 41 4.68 -0.79 6.84
C LEU A 41 5.25 -0.64 8.25
N ALA A 42 4.41 -0.21 9.18
CA ALA A 42 4.73 -0.13 10.59
C ALA A 42 4.18 -1.36 11.32
N PHE A 43 5.01 -1.99 12.15
CA PHE A 43 4.66 -3.17 12.92
C PHE A 43 4.96 -2.94 14.38
N GLU A 44 4.06 -3.37 15.26
CA GLU A 44 4.24 -3.21 16.71
C GLU A 44 5.08 -4.34 17.31
N ASN A 45 5.20 -5.47 16.60
CA ASN A 45 5.88 -6.65 17.09
C ASN A 45 6.41 -7.56 15.97
N LEU A 46 7.43 -8.34 16.30
CA LEU A 46 8.10 -9.27 15.39
C LEU A 46 7.13 -10.28 14.72
N PRO A 47 6.12 -10.85 15.42
CA PRO A 47 5.15 -11.75 14.79
C PRO A 47 4.33 -11.12 13.64
N GLN A 48 4.03 -9.81 13.70
CA GLN A 48 3.37 -9.12 12.59
C GLN A 48 4.31 -8.98 11.39
N VAL A 49 5.59 -8.66 11.62
CA VAL A 49 6.61 -8.58 10.56
C VAL A 49 6.72 -9.91 9.82
N VAL A 50 6.87 -11.03 10.55
CA VAL A 50 6.99 -12.36 9.95
C VAL A 50 5.75 -12.74 9.14
N ARG A 51 4.55 -12.44 9.64
CA ARG A 51 3.30 -12.67 8.89
C ARG A 51 3.26 -11.84 7.62
N CYS A 52 3.63 -10.57 7.69
CA CYS A 52 3.67 -9.69 6.54
C CYS A 52 4.66 -10.17 5.48
N CYS A 53 5.90 -10.52 5.87
CA CYS A 53 6.89 -11.07 4.96
C CYS A 53 6.39 -12.35 4.27
N LYS A 54 5.71 -13.25 5.00
CA LYS A 54 5.05 -14.41 4.41
C LYS A 54 4.00 -13.99 3.37
N THR A 55 3.13 -13.03 3.69
CA THR A 55 2.13 -12.52 2.76
C THR A 55 2.77 -11.91 1.51
N ILE A 56 3.85 -11.13 1.66
CA ILE A 56 4.59 -10.51 0.55
C ILE A 56 5.17 -11.58 -0.38
N ILE A 57 5.72 -12.67 0.15
CA ILE A 57 6.23 -13.79 -0.67
C ILE A 57 5.12 -14.37 -1.57
N PHE A 58 3.89 -14.48 -1.07
CA PHE A 58 2.74 -14.96 -1.85
C PHE A 58 2.09 -13.87 -2.72
N ARG A 59 2.44 -12.60 -2.53
CA ARG A 59 1.86 -11.42 -3.20
C ARG A 59 2.98 -10.46 -3.64
N PRO A 60 3.75 -10.82 -4.68
CA PRO A 60 4.91 -10.05 -5.12
C PRO A 60 4.56 -8.60 -5.51
N GLU A 61 3.34 -8.35 -6.01
CA GLU A 61 2.83 -7.00 -6.32
C GLU A 61 2.84 -6.07 -5.11
N ALA A 62 2.44 -6.58 -3.94
CA ALA A 62 2.52 -5.85 -2.68
C ALA A 62 3.98 -5.65 -2.26
N GLY A 63 4.82 -6.68 -2.45
CA GLY A 63 6.25 -6.65 -2.15
C GLY A 63 7.03 -5.57 -2.91
N ILE A 64 6.79 -5.42 -4.20
CA ILE A 64 7.45 -4.40 -5.05
C ILE A 64 7.13 -2.97 -4.58
N SER A 65 5.99 -2.80 -3.91
CA SER A 65 5.54 -1.52 -3.38
C SER A 65 6.21 -1.15 -2.04
N VAL A 66 6.77 -2.13 -1.32
CA VAL A 66 7.41 -1.89 -0.01
C VAL A 66 8.70 -1.11 -0.18
N ARG A 67 8.79 0.03 0.51
CA ARG A 67 10.01 0.86 0.58
C ARG A 67 10.62 0.87 1.96
N GLU A 68 9.81 0.72 3.00
CA GLU A 68 10.26 0.83 4.38
C GLU A 68 9.47 -0.12 5.29
N LEU A 69 10.19 -0.80 6.20
CA LEU A 69 9.63 -1.59 7.28
C LEU A 69 10.03 -0.91 8.60
N LYS A 70 9.06 -0.43 9.36
CA LYS A 70 9.26 0.20 10.68
C LYS A 70 8.82 -0.76 11.77
N MET A 71 9.63 -0.85 12.82
CA MET A 71 9.28 -1.53 14.07
C MET A 71 9.07 -0.51 15.18
#